data_AF-A0A7K9ZDH0-F1
#
_entry.id   AF-A0A7K9ZDH0-F1
#
_cell.length_a   1.000
_cell.length_b   1.000
_cell.length_c   1.000
_cell.angle_alpha   90.00
_cell.angle_beta   90.00
_cell.angle_gamma   90.00
#
_symmetry.space_group_name_H-M   'P 1'
#
loop_
_entity.id
_entity.type
_entity.pdbx_description
1 polymer ?
#
loop_
_entity_poly.entity_id
_entity_poly.type
_entity_poly.pdbx_seq_one_letter_code
_entity_poly.pdbx_strand_id
1 'polypeptide(L)'
;FEKNFNHLAARKWMEENWQKSLIIGFIYLILVFGIQHFMKERRPFSLRAPLTLWSLSLTLFSFIAACRVWKQMAFLLLTKGFKRSVCSQSFFIHPVSKLWIYLFVLSKLVELGDTLFIVLRKKKLTFIHWYHHTATLILSWLAYKDMVTGLGWNTVLNLSVHTFMYGYYTVTLMGIRVPTSTAMLITTSQMVQMMAFVILSICAFFWKDDKLCPLNWPLFFFSIILYITLFALFSNFFIKTYLSSTHKSKGD
;
A
#
# COMPACT_ATOMS: atom_id res chain seq x y z
N PHE A 1 -6.55 -12.92 21.19
CA PHE A 1 -5.44 -12.22 20.51
C PHE A 1 -5.82 -10.80 20.09
N GLU A 2 -6.69 -10.60 19.09
CA GLU A 2 -7.07 -9.25 18.58
C GLU A 2 -7.62 -8.33 19.69
N LYS A 3 -8.49 -8.85 20.57
CA LYS A 3 -9.08 -8.09 21.70
C LYS A 3 -8.03 -7.55 22.68
N ASN A 4 -6.94 -8.26 22.89
CA ASN A 4 -5.91 -7.95 23.88
C ASN A 4 -4.85 -6.97 23.35
N PHE A 5 -4.91 -6.58 22.08
CA PHE A 5 -3.96 -5.62 21.51
C PHE A 5 -4.13 -4.23 22.14
N ASN A 6 -3.04 -3.71 22.70
CA ASN A 6 -3.01 -2.39 23.32
C ASN A 6 -2.74 -1.30 22.26
N HIS A 7 -3.80 -0.88 21.59
CA HIS A 7 -3.77 0.18 20.59
C HIS A 7 -3.24 1.52 21.12
N LEU A 8 -3.41 1.82 22.41
CA LEU A 8 -2.89 3.05 23.03
C LEU A 8 -1.36 2.99 23.12
N ALA A 9 -0.80 1.88 23.60
CA ALA A 9 0.64 1.68 23.64
C ALA A 9 1.26 1.69 22.23
N ALA A 10 0.60 1.03 21.28
CA ALA A 10 1.05 1.03 19.88
C ALA A 10 1.02 2.43 19.26
N ARG A 11 -0.05 3.21 19.50
CA ARG A 11 -0.15 4.59 19.05
C ARG A 11 0.92 5.47 19.69
N LYS A 12 1.09 5.40 21.02
CA LYS A 12 2.11 6.15 21.74
C LYS A 12 3.51 5.86 21.19
N TRP A 13 3.81 4.59 20.91
CA TRP A 13 5.06 4.21 20.27
C TRP A 13 5.20 4.83 18.88
N MET A 14 4.16 4.75 18.03
CA MET A 14 4.19 5.37 16.69
C MET A 14 4.35 6.90 16.75
N GLU A 15 3.74 7.54 17.75
CA GLU A 15 3.86 8.97 18.04
C GLU A 15 5.26 9.35 18.47
N GLU A 16 5.88 8.64 19.40
CA GLU A 16 7.26 8.89 19.84
C GLU A 16 8.29 8.62 18.73
N ASN A 17 7.95 7.73 17.80
CA ASN A 17 8.86 7.22 16.79
C ASN A 17 8.53 7.68 15.37
N TRP A 18 7.78 8.77 15.20
CA TRP A 18 7.34 9.24 13.88
C TRP A 18 8.52 9.56 12.95
N GLN A 19 9.60 10.12 13.49
CA GLN A 19 10.83 10.43 12.75
C GLN A 19 11.51 9.16 12.20
N LYS A 20 11.29 8.00 12.83
CA LYS A 20 11.85 6.73 12.34
C LYS A 20 11.35 6.39 10.95
N SER A 21 10.11 6.74 10.59
CA SER A 21 9.61 6.50 9.23
C SER A 21 10.40 7.27 8.16
N LEU A 22 10.78 8.52 8.45
CA LEU A 22 11.62 9.35 7.57
C LEU A 22 13.05 8.81 7.50
N ILE A 23 13.63 8.51 8.66
CA ILE A 23 14.99 7.96 8.76
C ILE A 23 15.09 6.62 8.02
N ILE A 24 14.13 5.72 8.23
CA ILE A 24 14.07 4.43 7.54
C ILE A 24 13.91 4.64 6.04
N GLY A 25 13.02 5.55 5.60
CA GLY A 25 12.87 5.88 4.18
C GLY A 25 14.17 6.37 3.54
N PHE A 26 14.92 7.23 4.23
CA PHE A 26 16.22 7.73 3.75
C PHE A 26 17.30 6.63 3.72
N ILE A 27 17.42 5.85 4.79
CA ILE A 27 18.34 4.70 4.86
C ILE A 27 18.00 3.70 3.75
N TYR A 28 16.72 3.41 3.53
CA TYR A 28 16.25 2.52 2.48
C TYR A 28 16.73 3.00 1.09
N LEU A 29 16.62 4.29 0.78
CA LEU A 29 17.10 4.82 -0.50
C LEU A 29 18.62 4.65 -0.66
N ILE A 30 19.40 4.98 0.37
CA ILE A 30 20.86 4.80 0.36
C ILE A 30 21.21 3.32 0.15
N LEU A 31 20.58 2.42 0.91
CA LEU A 31 20.85 0.99 0.81
C LEU A 31 20.47 0.44 -0.56
N VAL A 32 19.29 0.78 -1.08
CA VAL A 32 18.83 0.27 -2.38
C VAL A 32 19.75 0.72 -3.52
N PHE A 33 20.09 2.01 -3.59
CA PHE A 33 20.98 2.50 -4.64
C PHE A 33 22.43 2.05 -4.44
N GLY A 34 22.89 1.93 -3.18
CA GLY A 34 24.20 1.36 -2.84
C GLY A 34 24.33 -0.10 -3.25
N ILE A 35 23.35 -0.94 -2.90
CA ILE A 35 23.29 -2.35 -3.34
C ILE A 35 23.17 -2.43 -4.86
N GLN A 36 22.40 -1.55 -5.50
CA GLN A 36 22.28 -1.53 -6.96
C GLN A 36 23.62 -1.22 -7.63
N HIS A 37 24.39 -0.29 -7.08
CA HIS A 37 25.74 0.01 -7.55
C HIS A 37 26.68 -1.18 -7.34
N PHE A 38 26.70 -1.76 -6.13
CA PHE A 38 27.50 -2.93 -5.78
C PHE A 38 27.19 -4.16 -6.65
N MET A 39 25.93 -4.34 -7.06
CA MET A 39 25.49 -5.45 -7.90
C MET A 39 25.86 -5.27 -9.39
N LYS A 40 26.40 -4.10 -9.81
CA LYS A 40 26.80 -3.88 -11.22
C LYS A 40 27.84 -4.91 -11.67
N GLU A 41 28.84 -5.15 -10.84
CA GLU A 41 29.98 -6.04 -11.12
C GLU A 41 29.70 -7.52 -10.79
N ARG A 42 28.54 -7.83 -10.20
CA ARG A 42 28.19 -9.19 -9.77
C ARG A 42 27.16 -9.85 -10.68
N ARG A 43 27.09 -11.19 -10.63
CA ARG A 43 26.05 -11.97 -11.29
C ARG A 43 24.72 -11.85 -10.53
N PRO A 44 23.56 -11.89 -11.21
CA PRO A 44 22.26 -11.84 -10.54
C PRO A 44 22.03 -13.07 -9.67
N PHE A 45 21.48 -12.89 -8.47
CA PHE A 45 21.15 -14.00 -7.59
C PHE A 45 19.87 -14.74 -8.05
N SER A 46 19.86 -16.06 -7.94
CA SER A 46 18.66 -16.89 -8.15
C SER A 46 17.81 -16.94 -6.89
N LEU A 47 17.09 -15.85 -6.59
CA LEU A 47 16.23 -15.74 -5.41
C LEU A 47 14.78 -16.13 -5.68
N ARG A 48 14.54 -17.04 -6.64
CA ARG A 48 13.18 -17.38 -7.07
C ARG A 48 12.36 -18.00 -5.93
N ALA A 49 12.87 -19.04 -5.27
CA ALA A 49 12.16 -19.70 -4.17
C ALA A 49 11.96 -18.79 -2.94
N PRO A 50 12.98 -18.07 -2.43
CA PRO A 50 12.77 -17.09 -1.36
C PRO A 50 11.75 -16.01 -1.71
N LEU A 51 11.78 -15.49 -2.94
CA LEU A 51 10.82 -14.49 -3.39
C LEU A 51 9.40 -15.07 -3.51
N THR A 52 9.25 -16.32 -3.95
CA THR A 52 7.93 -16.99 -3.96
C THR A 52 7.37 -17.11 -2.54
N LEU A 53 8.18 -17.56 -1.58
CA LEU A 53 7.75 -17.68 -0.18
C LEU A 53 7.40 -16.31 0.42
N TRP A 54 8.20 -15.30 0.11
CA TRP A 54 7.97 -13.92 0.50
C TRP A 54 6.64 -13.38 -0.04
N SER A 55 6.42 -13.48 -1.36
CA SER A 55 5.17 -13.05 -2.00
C SER A 55 3.96 -13.85 -1.48
N LEU A 56 4.10 -15.15 -1.24
CA LEU A 56 3.03 -15.97 -0.66
C LEU A 56 2.68 -15.51 0.77
N SER A 57 3.70 -15.22 1.58
CA SER A 57 3.52 -14.73 2.96
C SER A 57 2.77 -13.39 2.97
N LEU A 58 3.14 -12.46 2.09
CA LEU A 58 2.45 -11.18 1.94
C LEU A 58 1.02 -11.35 1.41
N THR A 59 0.79 -12.29 0.48
CA THR A 59 -0.54 -12.63 -0.01
C THR A 59 -1.45 -13.11 1.11
N LEU A 60 -0.98 -14.08 1.90
CA LEU A 60 -1.75 -14.65 3.02
C LEU A 60 -2.02 -13.61 4.10
N PHE A 61 -1.00 -12.81 4.45
CA PHE A 61 -1.15 -11.69 5.37
C PHE A 61 -2.22 -10.71 4.88
N SER A 62 -2.10 -10.24 3.63
CA SER A 62 -3.06 -9.29 3.05
C SER A 62 -4.47 -9.85 2.98
N PHE A 63 -4.63 -11.13 2.62
CA PHE A 63 -5.95 -11.77 2.55
C PHE A 63 -6.62 -11.86 3.93
N ILE A 64 -5.90 -12.38 4.93
CA ILE A 64 -6.43 -12.52 6.28
C ILE A 64 -6.77 -11.14 6.85
N ALA A 65 -5.87 -10.16 6.69
CA ALA A 65 -6.08 -8.80 7.14
C ALA A 65 -7.31 -8.18 6.43
N ALA A 66 -7.42 -8.32 5.10
CA ALA A 66 -8.55 -7.83 4.31
C ALA A 66 -9.89 -8.40 4.81
N CYS A 67 -9.98 -9.72 5.01
CA CYS A 67 -11.19 -10.35 5.54
C CYS A 67 -11.60 -9.80 6.91
N ARG A 68 -10.64 -9.45 7.76
CA ARG A 68 -10.89 -8.93 9.11
C ARG A 68 -11.32 -7.48 9.09
N VAL A 69 -10.64 -6.63 8.31
CA VAL A 69 -10.99 -5.20 8.20
C VAL A 69 -12.27 -4.98 7.41
N TRP A 70 -12.59 -5.85 6.42
CA TRP A 70 -13.85 -5.77 5.68
C TRP A 70 -15.06 -6.02 6.56
N LYS A 71 -14.99 -6.96 7.51
CA LYS A 71 -16.09 -7.21 8.45
C LYS A 71 -16.47 -5.94 9.22
N GLN A 72 -15.47 -5.20 9.70
CA GLN A 72 -15.70 -3.93 10.38
C GLN A 72 -16.22 -2.85 9.42
N MET A 73 -15.66 -2.76 8.21
CA MET A 73 -16.07 -1.72 7.26
C MET A 73 -17.50 -1.95 6.78
N ALA A 74 -17.87 -3.19 6.47
CA ALA A 74 -19.22 -3.57 6.09
C ALA A 74 -20.22 -3.24 7.21
N PHE A 75 -19.88 -3.54 8.47
CA PHE A 75 -20.71 -3.15 9.61
C PHE A 75 -20.91 -1.63 9.68
N LEU A 76 -19.85 -0.83 9.55
CA LEU A 76 -19.98 0.64 9.56
C LEU A 76 -20.78 1.18 8.37
N LEU A 77 -20.55 0.62 7.18
CA LEU A 77 -21.23 1.05 5.96
C LEU A 77 -22.74 0.77 6.04
N LEU A 78 -23.12 -0.43 6.47
CA LEU A 78 -24.52 -0.87 6.52
C LEU A 78 -25.29 -0.27 7.70
N THR A 79 -24.64 -0.03 8.85
CA THR A 79 -25.35 0.44 10.06
C THR A 79 -25.24 1.95 10.31
N LYS A 80 -24.14 2.59 9.88
CA LYS A 80 -23.87 4.02 10.14
C LYS A 80 -23.80 4.85 8.85
N GLY A 81 -23.88 4.23 7.68
CA GLY A 81 -23.84 4.89 6.38
C GLY A 81 -22.43 5.27 5.92
N PHE A 82 -22.36 5.70 4.66
CA PHE A 82 -21.09 5.99 3.97
C PHE A 82 -20.27 7.09 4.65
N LYS A 83 -20.87 8.26 4.92
CA LYS A 83 -20.19 9.40 5.57
C LYS A 83 -19.49 8.99 6.87
N ARG A 84 -20.20 8.26 7.73
CA ARG A 84 -19.64 7.80 9.00
C ARG A 84 -18.56 6.75 8.78
N SER A 85 -18.71 5.85 7.80
CA SER A 85 -17.65 4.87 7.49
C SER A 85 -16.33 5.52 7.08
N VAL A 86 -16.37 6.69 6.41
CA VAL A 86 -15.19 7.45 6.00
C VAL A 86 -14.57 8.19 7.18
N CYS A 87 -15.39 8.89 7.97
CA CYS A 87 -14.91 9.73 9.08
C CYS A 87 -14.69 8.99 10.40
N SER A 88 -15.08 7.73 10.52
CA SER A 88 -15.02 7.05 11.81
C SER A 88 -13.59 6.63 12.17
N GLN A 89 -13.10 7.17 13.29
CA GLN A 89 -11.90 6.68 13.97
C GLN A 89 -12.12 5.34 14.71
N SER A 90 -13.34 4.78 14.69
CA SER A 90 -13.63 3.49 15.32
C SER A 90 -12.74 2.36 14.79
N PHE A 91 -12.25 2.49 13.56
CA PHE A 91 -11.32 1.55 12.95
C PHE A 91 -10.03 1.34 13.78
N PHE A 92 -9.53 2.37 14.46
CA PHE A 92 -8.32 2.29 15.28
C PHE A 92 -8.55 1.68 16.67
N ILE A 93 -9.80 1.63 17.14
CA ILE A 93 -10.15 1.28 18.52
C ILE A 93 -10.88 -0.07 18.55
N HIS A 94 -11.62 -0.39 17.49
CA HIS A 94 -12.49 -1.55 17.46
C HIS A 94 -11.68 -2.85 17.63
N PRO A 95 -12.11 -3.78 18.50
CA PRO A 95 -11.32 -4.95 18.85
C PRO A 95 -10.90 -5.83 17.68
N VAL A 96 -11.69 -5.84 16.60
CA VAL A 96 -11.39 -6.60 15.39
C VAL A 96 -10.36 -5.88 14.52
N SER A 97 -10.48 -4.57 14.28
CA SER A 97 -9.67 -3.86 13.26
C SER A 97 -8.40 -3.21 13.80
N LYS A 98 -8.34 -2.88 15.10
CA LYS A 98 -7.22 -2.13 15.72
C LYS A 98 -5.85 -2.76 15.47
N LEU A 99 -5.77 -4.09 15.58
CA LEU A 99 -4.53 -4.82 15.35
C LEU A 99 -4.15 -4.80 13.87
N TRP A 100 -5.12 -5.03 12.98
CA TRP A 100 -4.85 -5.16 11.55
C TRP A 100 -4.43 -3.85 10.89
N ILE A 101 -4.96 -2.71 11.34
CA ILE A 101 -4.47 -1.41 10.87
C ILE A 101 -3.03 -1.19 11.33
N TYR A 102 -2.71 -1.52 12.59
CA TYR A 102 -1.33 -1.40 13.07
C TYR A 102 -0.38 -2.29 12.25
N LEU A 103 -0.76 -3.55 12.01
CA LEU A 103 0.01 -4.48 11.18
C LEU A 103 0.09 -4.03 9.72
N PHE A 104 -0.94 -3.38 9.18
CA PHE A 104 -0.91 -2.79 7.83
C PHE A 104 0.16 -1.69 7.72
N VAL A 105 0.30 -0.84 8.74
CA VAL A 105 1.35 0.20 8.73
C VAL A 105 2.73 -0.44 8.82
N LEU A 106 2.89 -1.44 9.68
CA LEU A 106 4.15 -2.20 9.77
C LEU A 106 4.44 -3.00 8.49
N SER A 107 3.41 -3.44 7.75
CA SER A 107 3.62 -4.15 6.48
C SER A 107 4.35 -3.27 5.48
N LYS A 108 4.20 -1.94 5.52
CA LYS A 108 4.93 -1.02 4.63
C LYS A 108 6.43 -1.04 4.85
N LEU A 109 6.90 -1.32 6.08
CA LEU A 109 8.31 -1.59 6.34
C LEU A 109 8.75 -2.92 5.74
N VAL A 110 7.94 -3.97 5.92
CA VAL A 110 8.23 -5.30 5.39
C VAL A 110 8.30 -5.25 3.87
N GLU A 111 7.34 -4.60 3.21
CA GLU A 111 7.23 -4.43 1.76
C GLU A 111 8.47 -3.76 1.12
N LEU A 112 9.30 -3.02 1.87
CA LEU A 112 10.60 -2.53 1.37
C LEU A 112 11.54 -3.67 0.91
N GLY A 113 11.33 -4.88 1.45
CA GLY A 113 12.04 -6.09 1.04
C GLY A 113 11.83 -6.44 -0.44
N ASP A 114 10.71 -6.05 -1.05
CA ASP A 114 10.45 -6.27 -2.48
C ASP A 114 11.55 -5.65 -3.34
N THR A 115 11.98 -4.45 -2.97
CA THR A 115 13.02 -3.71 -3.68
C THR A 115 14.38 -4.38 -3.54
N LEU A 116 14.68 -4.97 -2.38
CA LEU A 116 15.91 -5.77 -2.18
C LEU A 116 15.94 -6.95 -3.16
N PHE A 117 14.83 -7.69 -3.29
CA PHE A 117 14.75 -8.79 -4.26
C PHE A 117 14.91 -8.31 -5.71
N ILE A 118 14.37 -7.15 -6.08
CA ILE A 118 14.53 -6.57 -7.42
C ILE A 118 16.01 -6.29 -7.69
N VAL A 119 16.68 -5.62 -6.76
CA VAL A 119 18.07 -5.17 -6.93
C VAL A 119 19.05 -6.35 -6.93
N LEU A 120 18.89 -7.30 -6.00
CA LEU A 120 19.72 -8.51 -5.92
C LEU A 120 19.57 -9.43 -7.14
N ARG A 121 18.40 -9.42 -7.79
CA ARG A 121 18.16 -10.14 -9.04
C ARG A 121 18.56 -9.35 -10.30
N LYS A 122 19.17 -8.17 -10.14
CA LYS A 122 19.50 -7.21 -11.21
C LYS A 122 18.32 -6.91 -12.13
N LYS A 123 17.10 -6.84 -11.57
CA LYS A 123 15.92 -6.38 -12.31
C LYS A 123 15.87 -4.85 -12.27
N LYS A 124 15.25 -4.25 -13.29
CA LYS A 124 15.15 -2.79 -13.41
C LYS A 124 14.28 -2.25 -12.28
N LEU A 125 14.90 -1.52 -11.35
CA LEU A 125 14.20 -0.75 -10.35
C LEU A 125 13.57 0.48 -11.02
N THR A 126 12.24 0.54 -11.05
CA THR A 126 11.51 1.67 -11.64
C THR A 126 11.34 2.80 -10.64
N PHE A 127 11.27 4.04 -11.13
CA PHE A 127 10.99 5.21 -10.29
C PHE A 127 9.72 5.03 -9.47
N ILE A 128 8.66 4.56 -10.12
CA ILE A 128 7.34 4.34 -9.51
C ILE A 128 7.44 3.42 -8.30
N HIS A 129 8.24 2.34 -8.39
CA HIS A 129 8.36 1.37 -7.31
C HIS A 129 8.98 1.98 -6.06
N TRP A 130 10.21 2.49 -6.15
CA TRP A 130 10.87 3.01 -4.95
C TRP A 130 10.19 4.27 -4.40
N TYR A 131 9.66 5.13 -5.27
CA TYR A 131 8.90 6.32 -4.87
C TYR A 131 7.64 5.92 -4.09
N HIS A 132 6.87 4.97 -4.61
CA HIS A 132 5.68 4.43 -3.94
C HIS A 132 6.03 3.81 -2.58
N HIS A 133 7.03 2.93 -2.50
CA HIS A 133 7.38 2.24 -1.24
C HIS A 133 7.86 3.23 -0.16
N THR A 134 8.70 4.21 -0.52
CA THR A 134 9.12 5.25 0.43
C THR A 134 7.94 6.12 0.88
N ALA A 135 7.14 6.61 -0.06
CA ALA A 135 6.09 7.56 0.25
C ALA A 135 4.92 6.91 1.03
N THR A 136 4.54 5.68 0.69
CA THR A 136 3.48 4.96 1.41
C THR A 136 3.91 4.54 2.81
N LEU A 137 5.19 4.24 3.05
CA LEU A 137 5.73 4.03 4.38
C LEU A 137 5.55 5.28 5.26
N ILE A 138 6.03 6.43 4.78
CA ILE A 138 5.96 7.70 5.52
C ILE A 138 4.50 8.08 5.75
N LEU A 139 3.68 8.02 4.71
CA LEU A 139 2.29 8.42 4.78
C LEU A 139 1.48 7.54 5.75
N SER A 140 1.63 6.21 5.66
CA SER A 140 0.88 5.28 6.53
C SER A 140 1.26 5.43 8.01
N TRP A 141 2.53 5.70 8.30
CA TRP A 141 2.99 5.95 9.67
C TRP A 141 2.38 7.21 10.26
N LEU A 142 2.44 8.32 9.52
CA LEU A 142 1.86 9.60 9.94
C LEU A 142 0.33 9.53 10.03
N ALA A 143 -0.32 8.85 9.08
CA ALA A 143 -1.76 8.67 9.09
C ALA A 143 -2.26 7.84 10.28
N TYR A 144 -1.49 6.82 10.70
CA TYR A 144 -1.81 6.04 11.89
C TYR A 144 -1.61 6.84 13.17
N LYS A 145 -0.49 7.57 13.26
CA LYS A 145 -0.16 8.46 14.37
C LYS A 145 -1.30 9.42 14.69
N ASP A 146 -1.80 10.09 13.65
CA ASP A 146 -2.83 11.13 13.77
C ASP A 146 -4.27 10.59 13.70
N MET A 147 -4.43 9.26 13.61
CA MET A 147 -5.74 8.61 13.41
C MET A 147 -6.57 9.26 12.30
N VAL A 148 -5.93 9.45 11.14
CA VAL A 148 -6.49 10.21 10.02
C VAL A 148 -7.78 9.60 9.50
N THR A 149 -8.77 10.46 9.33
CA THR A 149 -10.03 10.18 8.64
C THR A 149 -9.77 9.54 7.25
N GLY A 150 -10.48 8.46 6.93
CA GLY A 150 -10.32 7.75 5.65
C GLY A 150 -9.24 6.66 5.62
N LEU A 151 -8.32 6.60 6.61
CA LEU A 151 -7.29 5.54 6.67
C LEU A 151 -7.91 4.13 6.77
N GLY A 152 -9.11 3.99 7.34
CA GLY A 152 -9.85 2.72 7.37
C GLY A 152 -10.15 2.20 5.95
N TRP A 153 -10.75 3.02 5.10
CA TRP A 153 -10.96 2.70 3.69
C TRP A 153 -9.65 2.46 2.95
N ASN A 154 -8.60 3.20 3.34
CA ASN A 154 -7.27 3.02 2.77
C ASN A 154 -6.66 1.67 3.02
N THR A 155 -6.73 1.23 4.26
CA THR A 155 -6.28 -0.09 4.68
C THR A 155 -7.07 -1.17 3.95
N VAL A 156 -8.40 -1.06 3.90
CA VAL A 156 -9.27 -2.09 3.33
C VAL A 156 -9.05 -2.28 1.82
N LEU A 157 -9.03 -1.20 1.05
CA LEU A 157 -8.82 -1.27 -0.40
C LEU A 157 -7.39 -1.73 -0.71
N ASN A 158 -6.38 -1.20 -0.01
CA ASN A 158 -4.98 -1.59 -0.23
C ASN A 158 -4.73 -3.07 0.05
N LEU A 159 -5.22 -3.59 1.18
CA LEU A 159 -5.07 -5.01 1.51
C LEU A 159 -5.79 -5.92 0.50
N SER A 160 -6.95 -5.47 -0.01
CA SER A 160 -7.67 -6.21 -1.05
C SER A 160 -6.86 -6.28 -2.35
N VAL A 161 -6.34 -5.16 -2.83
CA VAL A 161 -5.52 -5.12 -4.05
C VAL A 161 -4.18 -5.84 -3.86
N HIS A 162 -3.53 -5.71 -2.70
CA HIS A 162 -2.29 -6.40 -2.37
C HIS A 162 -2.46 -7.92 -2.33
N THR A 163 -3.61 -8.41 -1.88
CA THR A 163 -3.94 -9.84 -1.96
C THR A 163 -3.84 -10.36 -3.40
N PHE A 164 -4.47 -9.65 -4.34
CA PHE A 164 -4.44 -10.06 -5.75
C PHE A 164 -3.06 -9.84 -6.40
N MET A 165 -2.40 -8.72 -6.09
CA MET A 165 -1.07 -8.39 -6.65
C MET A 165 -0.01 -9.42 -6.22
N TYR A 166 0.14 -9.67 -4.91
CA TYR A 166 1.12 -10.65 -4.43
C TYR A 166 0.73 -12.09 -4.80
N GLY A 167 -0.57 -12.39 -4.88
CA GLY A 167 -1.05 -13.67 -5.38
C GLY A 167 -0.59 -13.90 -6.83
N TYR A 168 -0.75 -12.90 -7.69
CA TYR A 168 -0.25 -12.92 -9.06
C TYR A 168 1.26 -13.11 -9.15
N TYR A 169 2.04 -12.42 -8.30
CA TYR A 169 3.49 -12.62 -8.25
C TYR A 169 3.86 -14.03 -7.81
N THR A 170 3.19 -14.57 -6.80
CA THR A 170 3.42 -15.94 -6.30
C THR A 170 3.19 -16.96 -7.41
N VAL A 171 2.05 -16.89 -8.11
CA VAL A 171 1.69 -17.80 -9.20
C VAL A 171 2.68 -17.69 -10.36
N THR A 172 3.05 -16.47 -10.75
CA THR A 172 4.03 -16.22 -11.82
C THR A 172 5.41 -16.78 -11.45
N LEU A 173 5.83 -16.64 -10.19
CA LEU A 173 7.10 -17.17 -9.70
C LEU A 173 7.09 -18.70 -9.59
N MET A 174 5.95 -19.34 -9.39
CA MET A 174 5.81 -20.80 -9.49
C MET A 174 5.94 -21.31 -10.94
N GLY A 175 5.98 -20.41 -11.93
CA GLY A 175 6.13 -20.77 -13.35
C GLY A 175 4.82 -21.00 -14.08
N ILE A 176 3.70 -20.71 -13.43
CA ILE A 176 2.37 -20.78 -14.03
C ILE A 176 2.21 -19.55 -14.93
N ARG A 177 1.87 -19.79 -16.20
CA ARG A 177 1.59 -18.70 -17.16
C ARG A 177 0.22 -18.11 -16.86
N VAL A 178 0.19 -16.83 -16.50
CA VAL A 178 -1.04 -16.08 -16.24
C VAL A 178 -1.29 -15.14 -17.42
N PRO A 179 -2.53 -15.01 -17.93
CA PRO A 179 -2.82 -14.13 -19.05
C PRO A 179 -2.54 -12.67 -18.71
N THR A 180 -2.09 -11.90 -19.71
CA THR A 180 -1.82 -10.46 -19.59
C THR A 180 -3.03 -9.68 -19.09
N SER A 181 -4.25 -10.14 -19.39
CA SER A 181 -5.50 -9.57 -18.89
C SER A 181 -5.57 -9.51 -17.36
N THR A 182 -5.05 -10.52 -16.65
CA THR A 182 -5.00 -10.50 -15.18
C THR A 182 -4.06 -9.40 -14.68
N ALA A 183 -2.89 -9.23 -15.31
CA ALA A 183 -1.96 -8.16 -14.96
C ALA A 183 -2.55 -6.77 -15.23
N MET A 184 -3.30 -6.61 -16.33
CA MET A 184 -4.06 -5.39 -16.62
C MET A 184 -5.12 -5.12 -15.56
N LEU A 185 -5.94 -6.11 -15.18
CA LEU A 185 -6.96 -5.96 -14.15
C LEU A 185 -6.37 -5.55 -12.79
N ILE A 186 -5.23 -6.14 -12.40
CA ILE A 186 -4.52 -5.77 -11.18
C ILE A 186 -4.06 -4.31 -11.25
N THR A 187 -3.42 -3.90 -12.34
CA THR A 187 -2.95 -2.51 -12.51
C THR A 187 -4.13 -1.52 -12.51
N THR A 188 -5.23 -1.86 -13.17
CA THR A 188 -6.46 -1.07 -13.14
C THR A 188 -7.03 -0.98 -11.72
N SER A 189 -7.04 -2.07 -10.96
CA SER A 189 -7.52 -2.06 -9.57
C SER A 189 -6.67 -1.15 -8.66
N GLN A 190 -5.35 -1.11 -8.88
CA GLN A 190 -4.44 -0.20 -8.17
C GLN A 190 -4.76 1.26 -8.50
N MET A 191 -5.00 1.57 -9.78
CA MET A 191 -5.38 2.92 -10.21
C MET A 191 -6.73 3.36 -9.64
N VAL A 192 -7.73 2.48 -9.69
CA VAL A 192 -9.07 2.73 -9.11
C VAL A 192 -8.96 2.98 -7.61
N GLN A 193 -8.15 2.20 -6.89
CA GLN A 193 -7.87 2.43 -5.48
C GLN A 193 -7.30 3.83 -5.20
N MET A 194 -6.31 4.28 -5.98
CA MET A 194 -5.71 5.61 -5.81
C MET A 194 -6.74 6.72 -6.04
N MET A 195 -7.56 6.59 -7.08
CA MET A 195 -8.65 7.53 -7.38
C MET A 195 -9.70 7.54 -6.26
N ALA A 196 -10.07 6.36 -5.74
CA ALA A 196 -10.99 6.25 -4.62
C ALA A 196 -10.47 7.02 -3.39
N PHE A 197 -9.17 7.03 -3.11
CA PHE A 197 -8.63 7.84 -2.00
C PHE A 197 -8.72 9.33 -2.23
N VAL A 198 -8.48 9.79 -3.45
CA VAL A 198 -8.64 11.21 -3.78
C VAL A 198 -10.11 11.61 -3.57
N ILE A 199 -11.06 10.82 -4.06
CA ILE A 199 -12.50 11.06 -3.87
C ILE A 199 -12.87 11.06 -2.38
N LEU A 200 -12.44 10.06 -1.62
CA LEU A 200 -12.71 9.96 -0.18
C LEU A 200 -12.13 11.15 0.60
N SER A 201 -10.95 11.63 0.20
CA SER A 201 -10.32 12.81 0.81
C SER A 201 -11.13 14.08 0.51
N ILE A 202 -11.59 14.25 -0.74
CA ILE A 202 -12.48 15.35 -1.11
C ILE A 202 -13.79 15.31 -0.32
N CYS A 203 -14.41 14.14 -0.18
CA CYS A 203 -15.60 13.97 0.66
C CYS A 203 -15.32 14.35 2.13
N ALA A 204 -14.19 13.92 2.69
CA ALA A 204 -13.79 14.29 4.05
C ALA A 204 -13.61 15.80 4.20
N PHE A 205 -13.06 16.49 3.20
CA PHE A 205 -12.92 17.94 3.18
C PHE A 205 -14.29 18.65 3.24
N PHE A 206 -15.27 18.19 2.46
CA PHE A 206 -16.63 18.74 2.52
C PHE A 206 -17.36 18.46 3.83
N TRP A 207 -16.96 17.43 4.57
CA TRP A 207 -17.54 17.06 5.86
C TRP A 207 -16.74 17.54 7.07
N LYS A 208 -15.70 18.37 6.87
CA LYS A 208 -14.79 18.83 7.93
C LYS A 208 -15.49 19.60 9.05
N ASP A 209 -16.59 20.28 8.74
CA ASP A 209 -17.30 21.15 9.69
C ASP A 209 -18.17 20.34 10.67
N ASP A 210 -18.45 19.09 10.32
CA ASP A 210 -18.95 18.14 11.30
C ASP A 210 -17.81 17.75 12.24
N LYS A 211 -18.02 17.86 13.56
CA LYS A 211 -17.11 17.37 14.61
C LYS A 211 -16.71 15.88 14.48
N LEU A 212 -17.26 15.21 13.48
CA LEU A 212 -17.04 13.82 13.13
C LEU A 212 -15.81 13.56 12.27
N CYS A 213 -15.39 14.54 11.47
CA CYS A 213 -14.35 14.38 10.46
C CYS A 213 -13.19 15.35 10.77
N PRO A 214 -12.37 15.09 11.80
CA PRO A 214 -11.18 15.92 12.04
C PRO A 214 -10.21 15.75 10.87
N LEU A 215 -9.76 16.87 10.32
CA LEU A 215 -8.72 16.93 9.28
C LEU A 215 -7.43 17.50 9.85
N ASN A 216 -6.32 16.80 9.62
CA ASN A 216 -4.99 17.35 9.77
C ASN A 216 -4.58 17.96 8.42
N TRP A 217 -4.56 19.29 8.33
CA TRP A 217 -4.32 20.03 7.08
C TRP A 217 -3.02 19.66 6.36
N PRO A 218 -1.83 19.72 7.00
CA PRO A 218 -0.58 19.29 6.36
C PRO A 218 -0.65 17.88 5.78
N LEU A 219 -1.17 16.93 6.55
CA LEU A 219 -1.21 15.52 6.15
C LEU A 219 -2.25 15.27 5.05
N PHE A 220 -3.36 16.00 5.09
CA PHE A 220 -4.39 15.99 4.05
C PHE A 220 -3.84 16.43 2.68
N PHE A 221 -3.20 17.61 2.62
CA PHE A 221 -2.62 18.10 1.36
C PHE A 221 -1.51 17.17 0.86
N PHE A 222 -0.64 16.71 1.76
CA PHE A 222 0.40 15.74 1.42
C PHE A 222 -0.17 14.45 0.83
N SER A 223 -1.24 13.90 1.44
CA SER A 223 -1.92 12.69 0.96
C SER A 223 -2.51 12.87 -0.43
N ILE A 224 -3.24 13.96 -0.67
CA ILE A 224 -3.88 14.22 -1.97
C ILE A 224 -2.83 14.36 -3.07
N ILE A 225 -1.80 15.18 -2.85
CA ILE A 225 -0.72 15.37 -3.81
C ILE A 225 -0.08 14.03 -4.14
N LEU A 226 0.24 13.23 -3.12
CA LEU A 226 0.86 11.93 -3.30
C LEU A 226 -0.01 10.98 -4.14
N TYR A 227 -1.30 10.84 -3.80
CA TYR A 227 -2.20 9.93 -4.53
C TYR A 227 -2.45 10.38 -5.97
N ILE A 228 -2.53 11.69 -6.23
CA ILE A 228 -2.63 12.23 -7.60
C ILE A 228 -1.35 11.91 -8.39
N THR A 229 -0.18 12.16 -7.82
CA THR A 229 1.11 11.84 -8.47
C THR A 229 1.23 10.34 -8.74
N LEU A 230 0.88 9.49 -7.77
CA LEU A 230 0.89 8.03 -7.96
C LEU A 230 -0.09 7.59 -9.05
N PHE A 231 -1.31 8.13 -9.07
CA PHE A 231 -2.29 7.83 -10.11
C PHE A 231 -1.75 8.18 -11.50
N ALA A 232 -1.15 9.37 -11.67
CA ALA A 232 -0.53 9.79 -12.93
C ALA A 232 0.63 8.86 -13.36
N LEU A 233 1.49 8.47 -12.42
CA LEU A 233 2.59 7.54 -12.67
C LEU A 233 2.11 6.16 -13.09
N PHE A 234 1.10 5.60 -12.41
CA PHE A 234 0.51 4.31 -12.77
C PHE A 234 -0.23 4.38 -14.11
N SER A 235 -0.90 5.49 -14.40
CA SER A 235 -1.54 5.72 -15.71
C SER A 235 -0.52 5.71 -16.84
N ASN A 236 0.61 6.42 -16.67
CA ASN A 236 1.70 6.42 -17.64
C ASN A 236 2.31 5.01 -17.80
N PHE A 237 2.51 4.28 -16.70
CA PHE A 237 2.95 2.89 -16.75
C PHE A 237 1.98 1.99 -17.52
N PHE A 238 0.67 2.13 -17.29
CA PHE A 238 -0.36 1.35 -17.96
C PHE A 238 -0.38 1.61 -19.47
N ILE A 239 -0.37 2.88 -19.88
CA ILE A 239 -0.35 3.29 -21.29
C ILE A 239 0.91 2.72 -21.97
N LYS A 240 2.07 2.88 -21.36
CA LYS A 240 3.35 2.43 -21.95
C LYS A 240 3.45 0.90 -22.05
N THR A 241 2.95 0.18 -21.05
CA THR A 241 3.13 -1.28 -20.96
C THR A 241 2.06 -2.03 -21.75
N TYR A 242 0.80 -1.59 -21.68
CA TYR A 242 -0.32 -2.35 -22.25
C TYR A 242 -0.84 -1.74 -23.55
N LEU A 243 -0.97 -0.42 -23.65
CA LEU A 243 -1.56 0.20 -24.84
C LEU A 243 -0.52 0.43 -25.96
N SER A 244 0.65 0.95 -25.61
CA SER A 244 1.73 1.21 -26.57
C SER A 244 2.39 -0.07 -27.09
N SER A 245 2.48 -1.13 -26.28
CA SER A 245 2.98 -2.44 -26.73
C SER A 245 2.02 -3.14 -27.70
N THR A 246 0.72 -2.89 -27.60
CA THR A 246 -0.28 -3.49 -28.50
C THR A 246 -0.23 -2.86 -29.90
N HIS A 247 0.17 -1.59 -30.01
CA HIS A 247 0.40 -0.93 -31.30
C HIS A 247 1.58 -1.52 -32.09
N LYS A 248 2.60 -2.08 -31.42
CA LYS A 248 3.73 -2.74 -32.10
C LYS A 248 3.40 -4.14 -32.63
N SER A 249 2.36 -4.80 -32.13
CA SER A 249 1.98 -6.16 -32.58
C SER A 249 1.02 -6.17 -33.78
N LYS A 250 0.54 -5.01 -34.24
CA LYS A 250 -0.38 -4.89 -35.38
C LYS A 250 0.28 -4.29 -36.64
N GLY A 251 1.61 -4.19 -36.66
CA GLY A 251 2.36 -3.53 -37.73
C GLY A 251 3.60 -4.28 -38.22
N ASP A 252 3.74 -5.56 -37.90
CA ASP A 252 4.75 -6.47 -38.49
C ASP A 252 4.02 -7.62 -39.21
#